data_AF-A0A942V3Z2-F1
#
_entry.id   AF-A0A942V3Z2-F1
#
_cell.length_a   1.000
_cell.length_b   1.000
_cell.length_c   1.000
_cell.angle_alpha   90.00
_cell.angle_beta   90.00
_cell.angle_gamma   90.00
#
_symmetry.space_group_name_H-M   'P 1'
#
loop_
_entity.id
_entity.type
_entity.pdbx_description
1 polymer ?
#
loop_
_entity_poly.entity_id
_entity_poly.type
_entity_poly.pdbx_seq_one_letter_code
_entity_poly.pdbx_strand_id
1 'polypeptide(L)' 'IGGVRAGMGYVGAKNIDELQEKAEFVKITNQGLAESHVHDVKITSKAPNY' A
#
# COMPACT_ATOMS: atom_id res chain seq x y z
N ILE A 1 -7.14 -7.83 -7.69
CA ILE A 1 -7.64 -6.48 -8.09
C ILE A 1 -7.92 -5.57 -6.87
N GLY A 2 -8.33 -6.08 -5.70
CA GLY A 2 -8.68 -5.24 -4.54
C GLY A 2 -7.60 -4.24 -4.10
N GLY A 3 -6.33 -4.65 -4.02
CA GLY A 3 -5.24 -3.76 -3.60
C GLY A 3 -5.02 -2.55 -4.53
N VAL A 4 -5.18 -2.73 -5.84
CA VAL A 4 -5.03 -1.63 -6.82
C VAL A 4 -6.14 -0.60 -6.64
N ARG A 5 -7.39 -1.05 -6.48
CA ARG A 5 -8.53 -0.14 -6.24
C ARG A 5 -8.39 0.61 -4.91
N ALA A 6 -7.90 -0.07 -3.86
CA ALA A 6 -7.62 0.57 -2.58
C ALA A 6 -6.53 1.65 -2.71
N GLY A 7 -5.42 1.33 -3.39
CA GLY A 7 -4.33 2.26 -3.68
C GLY A 7 -4.79 3.49 -4.48
N MET A 8 -5.56 3.27 -5.54
CA MET A 8 -6.17 4.35 -6.33
C MET A 8 -7.12 5.22 -5.51
N GLY A 9 -7.84 4.64 -4.54
CA GLY A 9 -8.68 5.38 -3.60
C GLY A 9 -7.87 6.33 -2.71
N TYR A 10 -6.72 5.88 -2.18
CA TYR A 10 -5.86 6.72 -1.32
C TYR A 10 -5.31 7.95 -2.03
N VAL A 11 -5.01 7.84 -3.32
CA VAL A 11 -4.48 8.96 -4.13
C VAL A 11 -5.55 9.69 -4.96
N GLY A 12 -6.84 9.33 -4.80
CA GLY A 12 -7.94 9.99 -5.52
C GLY A 12 -7.94 9.80 -7.03
N ALA A 13 -7.44 8.66 -7.53
CA ALA A 13 -7.39 8.32 -8.94
C ALA A 13 -8.59 7.44 -9.34
N LYS A 14 -9.35 7.85 -10.37
CA LYS A 14 -10.51 7.08 -10.85
C LYS A 14 -10.17 6.01 -11.88
N ASN A 15 -9.03 6.15 -12.55
CA ASN A 15 -8.52 5.24 -13.57
C ASN A 15 -6.98 5.19 -13.51
N ILE A 16 -6.36 4.34 -14.35
CA ILE A 16 -4.91 4.15 -14.35
C ILE A 16 -4.15 5.39 -14.82
N ASP A 17 -4.68 6.12 -15.79
CA ASP A 17 -4.03 7.33 -16.30
C ASP A 17 -3.97 8.41 -15.20
N GLU A 18 -5.07 8.60 -14.47
CA GLU A 18 -5.11 9.49 -13.30
C GLU A 18 -4.17 9.03 -12.17
N LEU A 19 -3.98 7.73 -11.99
CA LEU A 19 -3.03 7.20 -11.00
C LEU A 19 -1.59 7.57 -11.40
N GLN A 20 -1.25 7.41 -12.68
CA GLN A 20 0.07 7.74 -13.20
C GLN A 20 0.36 9.25 -13.15
N GLU A 21 -0.66 10.09 -13.31
CA GLU A 21 -0.51 11.55 -13.25
C GLU A 21 -0.46 12.09 -11.81
N LYS A 22 -1.28 11.56 -10.90
CA LYS A 22 -1.49 12.14 -9.56
C LYS A 22 -0.66 11.50 -8.45
N ALA A 23 -0.21 10.26 -8.61
CA ALA A 23 0.48 9.56 -7.54
C ALA A 23 1.88 10.14 -7.31
N GLU A 24 2.20 10.43 -6.07
CA GLU A 24 3.53 10.85 -5.64
C GLU A 24 4.17 9.77 -4.77
N PHE A 25 5.47 9.56 -4.98
CA PHE A 25 6.25 8.61 -4.20
C PHE A 25 7.15 9.34 -3.21
N VAL A 26 7.20 8.82 -1.99
CA VAL A 26 8.10 9.32 -0.94
C VAL A 26 9.18 8.27 -0.70
N LYS A 27 10.43 8.72 -0.61
CA LYS A 27 11.56 7.84 -0.28
C LYS A 27 11.53 7.50 1.21
N ILE A 28 11.55 6.20 1.51
CA ILE A 28 11.62 5.69 2.88
C ILE A 28 13.00 5.09 3.17
N THR A 29 13.32 4.94 4.46
CA THR A 29 14.50 4.21 4.93
C THR A 29 14.20 2.72 5.06
N ASN A 30 15.23 1.89 5.25
CA ASN A 30 15.05 0.46 5.53
C ASN A 30 14.26 0.21 6.83
N GLN A 31 14.34 1.12 7.81
CA GLN A 31 13.53 1.04 9.03
C GLN A 31 12.05 1.29 8.72
N GLY A 32 11.74 2.27 7.86
CA GLY A 32 10.37 2.51 7.39
C GLY A 32 9.79 1.35 6.59
N LEU A 33 10.64 0.57 5.90
CA LEU A 33 10.20 -0.65 5.22
C LEU A 33 9.77 -1.74 6.21
N ALA A 34 10.52 -1.91 7.31
CA ALA A 34 10.16 -2.84 8.38
C ALA A 34 8.85 -2.42 9.06
N GLU A 35 8.65 -1.12 9.27
CA GLU A 35 7.42 -0.55 9.80
C GLU A 35 6.21 -0.79 8.88
N SER A 36 6.41 -0.76 7.56
CA SER A 36 5.33 -1.00 6.59
C SER A 36 4.80 -2.45 6.64
N HIS A 37 5.60 -3.38 7.16
CA HIS A 37 5.19 -4.78 7.34
C HIS A 37 4.57 -5.01 8.71
N VAL A 38 3.77 -6.07 8.90
CA VAL A 38 3.25 -6.47 10.20
C VAL A 38 4.45 -6.79 11.10
N HIS A 39 4.57 -6.05 12.19
CA HIS A 39 5.62 -6.20 13.19
C HIS A 39 5.01 -6.23 14.59
N ASP A 40 5.75 -6.80 15.55
CA ASP A 40 5.42 -6.86 16.97
C ASP A 40 4.07 -7.52 17.35
N VAL A 41 3.57 -8.44 16.53
CA VAL A 41 2.33 -9.20 16.80
C VAL A 41 2.46 -10.69 16.46
N LYS A 42 1.75 -11.56 17.19
CA LYS A 42 1.57 -12.96 16.81
C LYS A 42 0.45 -13.07 15.78
N ILE A 43 0.79 -13.51 14.57
CA ILE A 43 -0.20 -13.82 13.52
C ILE A 43 -0.93 -15.11 13.92
N THR A 44 -2.22 -15.00 14.24
CA THR A 44 -3.07 -16.14 14.65
C THR A 44 -3.82 -16.77 13.49
N SER A 45 -4.02 -16.03 12.39
CA SER A 45 -4.60 -16.50 11.13
C SER A 45 -4.05 -15.66 9.99
N LYS A 46 -3.81 -16.27 8.83
CA LYS A 46 -3.17 -15.61 7.68
C LYS A 46 -4.22 -14.94 6.79
N ALA A 47 -4.00 -13.67 6.45
CA ALA A 47 -4.87 -12.97 5.50
C ALA A 47 -4.54 -13.41 4.05
N PRO A 48 -5.53 -13.51 3.14
CA PRO A 48 -5.30 -13.93 1.76
C PRO A 48 -4.59 -12.88 0.89
N ASN A 49 -4.35 -11.69 1.44
CA ASN A 49 -3.78 -10.52 0.76
C ASN A 49 -2.58 -9.93 1.51
N TYR A 50 -2.01 -10.68 2.46
CA TYR A 50 -0.87 -10.27 3.28
C TYR A 50 0.13 -11.42 3.43
#